data_AF-A0AA42Z7S1-F1
#
_entry.id   AF-A0AA42Z7S1-F1
#
_cell.length_a   1.000
_cell.length_b   1.000
_cell.length_c   1.000
_cell.angle_alpha   90.00
_cell.angle_beta   90.00
_cell.angle_gamma   90.00
#
_symmetry.space_group_name_H-M   'P 1'
#
loop_
_entity.id
_entity.type
_entity.pdbx_description
1 polymer ?
#
loop_
_entity_poly.entity_id
_entity_poly.type
_entity_poly.pdbx_seq_one_letter_code
_entity_poly.pdbx_strand_id
1 'polypeptide(L)'
;MKRNEIRTKIGLLTILSLLPLVAATTFANPPTLQGPTFLPGDGARDAASGDQEEVVIVAGGGGFLTAWTDMRASTIEFQGLEQSGHDVYAARLDAAGNLLDAVPIILSQDAG
;
A
#
# COMPACT_ATOMS: atom_id res chain seq x y z
N MET A 1 -32.81 -13.92 79.87
CA MET A 1 -32.32 -14.57 78.63
C MET A 1 -32.87 -13.82 77.41
N LYS A 2 -32.31 -12.66 77.03
CA LYS A 2 -32.85 -11.80 75.94
C LYS A 2 -31.90 -10.67 75.47
N ARG A 3 -30.57 -10.85 75.55
CA ARG A 3 -29.58 -9.79 75.23
C ARG A 3 -28.57 -10.14 74.12
N ASN A 4 -28.67 -11.32 73.50
CA ASN A 4 -27.66 -11.81 72.55
C ASN A 4 -28.08 -11.77 71.07
N GLU A 5 -29.30 -11.39 70.71
CA GLU A 5 -29.74 -11.41 69.29
C GLU A 5 -29.51 -10.09 68.52
N ILE A 6 -29.08 -9.03 69.18
CA ILE A 6 -28.94 -7.69 68.53
C ILE A 6 -27.59 -7.55 67.81
N ARG A 7 -26.62 -8.43 68.04
CA ARG A 7 -25.26 -8.29 67.48
C ARG A 7 -25.04 -8.91 66.10
N THR A 8 -25.99 -9.66 65.56
CA THR A 8 -25.79 -10.36 64.27
C THR A 8 -26.34 -9.61 63.06
N LYS A 9 -27.09 -8.51 63.23
CA LYS A 9 -27.68 -7.77 62.09
C LYS A 9 -26.90 -6.53 61.64
N ILE A 10 -25.83 -6.15 62.34
CA ILE A 10 -25.01 -4.98 61.96
C ILE A 10 -23.81 -5.38 61.08
N GLY A 11 -23.52 -6.68 60.94
CA GLY A 11 -22.41 -7.20 60.14
C GLY A 11 -22.76 -7.53 58.68
N LEU A 12 -23.92 -7.13 58.16
CA LEU A 12 -24.35 -7.49 56.80
C LEU A 12 -24.80 -6.29 55.95
N LEU A 13 -24.30 -5.08 56.24
CA LEU A 13 -24.63 -3.88 55.45
C LEU A 13 -23.43 -3.03 55.03
N THR A 14 -22.22 -3.57 55.07
CA THR A 14 -20.99 -2.82 54.72
C THR A 14 -20.02 -3.62 53.86
N ILE A 15 -20.54 -4.43 52.92
CA ILE A 15 -19.76 -4.84 51.74
C ILE A 15 -20.68 -4.74 50.52
N LEU A 16 -21.21 -3.53 50.27
CA LEU A 16 -21.62 -3.20 48.91
C LEU A 16 -20.34 -2.80 48.18
N SER A 17 -19.72 -3.80 47.59
CA SER A 17 -18.52 -3.71 46.75
C SER A 17 -18.68 -2.60 45.71
N LEU A 18 -17.93 -1.52 45.87
CA LEU A 18 -17.74 -0.50 44.86
C LEU A 18 -16.84 -1.11 43.76
N LEU A 19 -17.42 -1.82 42.79
CA LEU A 19 -16.69 -2.19 41.57
C LEU A 19 -16.59 -0.94 40.70
N PRO A 20 -15.38 -0.43 40.37
CA PRO A 20 -15.26 0.52 39.28
C PRO A 20 -15.55 -0.21 37.98
N LEU A 21 -16.63 0.17 37.30
CA LEU A 21 -16.90 -0.23 35.92
C LEU A 21 -15.89 0.48 35.02
N VAL A 22 -14.76 -0.17 34.76
CA VAL A 22 -13.80 0.30 33.74
C VAL A 22 -14.39 -0.06 32.38
N ALA A 23 -15.05 0.89 31.72
CA ALA A 23 -15.41 0.75 30.33
C ALA A 23 -14.12 0.84 29.49
N ALA A 24 -13.54 -0.30 29.14
CA ALA A 24 -12.49 -0.35 28.13
C ALA A 24 -13.12 -0.01 26.77
N THR A 25 -12.87 1.19 26.28
CA THR A 25 -13.14 1.52 24.88
C THR A 25 -12.16 0.73 24.01
N THR A 26 -12.61 -0.36 23.41
CA THR A 26 -11.83 -1.04 22.37
C THR A 26 -11.97 -0.21 21.10
N PHE A 27 -10.97 0.59 20.76
CA PHE A 27 -10.87 1.08 19.39
C PHE A 27 -10.46 -0.12 18.52
N ALA A 28 -11.14 -0.33 17.40
CA ALA A 28 -10.63 -1.22 16.38
C ALA A 28 -9.26 -0.69 15.96
N ASN A 29 -8.23 -1.53 15.95
CA ASN A 29 -6.99 -1.15 15.31
C ASN A 29 -7.33 -0.78 13.86
N PRO A 30 -6.91 0.40 13.36
CA PRO A 30 -7.06 0.70 11.95
C PRO A 30 -6.36 -0.42 11.17
N PRO A 31 -6.93 -0.86 10.02
CA PRO A 31 -6.25 -1.82 9.17
C PRO A 31 -4.88 -1.24 8.84
N THR A 32 -3.82 -1.96 9.22
CA THR A 32 -2.49 -1.68 8.72
C THR A 32 -2.48 -2.13 7.27
N LEU A 33 -2.61 -1.18 6.34
CA LEU A 33 -2.30 -1.44 4.95
C LEU A 33 -0.81 -1.80 4.89
N GLN A 34 -0.52 -3.04 4.47
CA GLN A 34 0.84 -3.40 4.12
C GLN A 34 1.23 -2.48 2.96
N GLY A 35 2.43 -1.89 3.03
CA GLY A 35 2.96 -1.15 1.88
C GLY A 35 2.97 -2.04 0.62
N PRO A 36 3.15 -1.46 -0.57
CA PRO A 36 3.15 -2.20 -1.82
C PRO A 36 4.03 -3.44 -1.70
N THR A 37 3.43 -4.61 -1.91
CA THR A 37 4.11 -5.89 -1.78
C THR A 37 4.64 -6.28 -3.14
N PHE A 38 5.95 -6.18 -3.32
CA PHE A 38 6.62 -6.70 -4.51
C PHE A 38 6.40 -8.22 -4.61
N LEU A 39 5.74 -8.66 -5.67
CA LEU A 39 5.55 -10.06 -6.01
C LEU A 39 6.77 -10.62 -6.76
N PRO A 40 6.97 -11.94 -6.76
CA PRO A 40 7.96 -12.57 -7.62
C PRO A 40 7.66 -12.26 -9.10
N GLY A 41 8.50 -11.44 -9.74
CA GLY A 41 8.33 -11.02 -11.14
C GLY A 41 8.42 -9.51 -11.31
N ASP A 42 8.07 -8.73 -10.30
CA ASP A 42 7.97 -7.27 -10.35
C ASP A 42 9.31 -6.56 -10.63
N GLY A 43 10.44 -7.23 -10.37
CA GLY A 43 11.79 -6.72 -10.69
C GLY A 43 12.41 -7.31 -11.95
N ALA A 44 11.72 -8.22 -12.65
CA ALA A 44 12.26 -8.91 -13.81
C ALA A 44 12.30 -8.00 -15.04
N ARG A 45 13.41 -8.02 -15.77
CA ARG A 45 13.50 -7.39 -17.09
C ARG A 45 13.02 -8.39 -18.13
N ASP A 46 11.81 -8.18 -18.63
CA ASP A 46 11.28 -8.91 -19.77
C ASP A 46 10.98 -7.95 -20.93
N ALA A 47 10.75 -8.51 -22.12
CA ALA A 47 10.14 -7.75 -23.21
C ALA A 47 8.83 -7.13 -22.70
N ALA A 48 8.58 -5.87 -23.06
CA ALA A 48 7.31 -5.24 -22.71
C ALA A 48 6.17 -6.09 -23.30
N SER A 49 5.35 -6.68 -22.43
CA SER A 49 4.10 -7.33 -22.79
C SER A 49 2.98 -6.30 -22.82
N GLY A 50 1.99 -6.44 -23.70
CA GLY A 50 0.91 -5.46 -23.86
C GLY A 50 1.29 -4.27 -24.75
N ASP A 51 0.32 -3.38 -24.96
CA ASP A 51 0.50 -2.23 -25.85
C ASP A 51 1.42 -1.18 -25.23
N GLN A 52 2.15 -0.50 -26.09
CA GLN A 52 3.04 0.59 -25.73
C GLN A 52 2.56 1.80 -26.53
N GLU A 53 2.12 2.83 -25.82
CA GLU A 53 1.31 3.90 -26.42
C GLU A 53 1.89 5.28 -26.11
N GLU A 54 1.33 6.29 -26.78
CA GLU A 54 1.59 7.71 -26.51
C GLU A 54 3.07 8.10 -26.55
N VAL A 55 3.83 7.51 -27.49
CA VAL A 55 5.26 7.80 -27.63
C VAL A 55 5.49 9.28 -27.97
N VAL A 56 6.34 9.93 -27.18
CA VAL A 56 6.84 11.28 -27.43
C VAL A 56 8.36 11.24 -27.55
N ILE A 57 8.91 12.03 -28.47
CA ILE A 57 10.36 12.22 -28.63
C ILE A 57 10.69 13.70 -28.70
N VAL A 58 11.72 14.11 -27.94
CA VAL A 58 12.21 15.50 -27.90
C VAL A 58 13.73 15.51 -28.08
N ALA A 59 14.21 16.38 -28.94
CA ALA A 59 15.65 16.59 -29.15
C ALA A 59 16.25 17.52 -28.10
N GLY A 60 17.47 17.23 -27.65
CA GLY A 60 18.18 18.06 -26.68
C GLY A 60 19.56 17.49 -26.34
N GLY A 61 20.50 18.33 -25.87
CA GLY A 61 21.80 17.87 -25.37
C GLY A 61 22.65 17.05 -26.36
N GLY A 62 22.40 17.17 -27.67
CA GLY A 62 23.08 16.37 -28.70
C GLY A 62 22.47 14.98 -28.96
N GLY A 63 21.30 14.68 -28.41
CA GLY A 63 20.57 13.43 -28.64
C GLY A 63 19.07 13.64 -28.48
N PHE A 64 18.38 12.60 -28.02
CA PHE A 64 16.93 12.60 -27.83
C PHE A 64 16.55 12.03 -26.47
N LEU A 65 15.44 12.50 -25.92
CA LEU A 65 14.69 11.82 -24.89
C LEU A 65 13.40 11.29 -25.51
N THR A 66 13.14 10.00 -25.37
CA THR A 66 11.84 9.41 -25.69
C THR A 66 11.13 8.99 -24.42
N ALA A 67 9.82 9.20 -24.36
CA ALA A 67 8.95 8.74 -23.29
C ALA A 67 7.75 8.01 -23.88
N TRP A 68 7.23 7.01 -23.17
CA TRP A 68 6.09 6.19 -23.60
C TRP A 68 5.28 5.71 -22.41
N THR A 69 4.00 5.44 -22.65
CA THR A 69 3.13 4.73 -21.73
C THR A 69 3.35 3.24 -21.92
N ASP A 70 3.65 2.55 -20.83
CA ASP A 70 3.98 1.15 -20.77
C ASP A 70 2.89 0.39 -20.03
N MET A 71 2.25 -0.54 -20.75
CA MET A 71 1.14 -1.31 -20.22
C MET A 71 1.52 -2.71 -19.74
N ARG A 72 2.80 -2.96 -19.44
CA ARG A 72 3.27 -4.30 -19.01
C ARG A 72 2.64 -4.78 -17.71
N ALA A 73 2.32 -3.85 -16.81
CA ALA A 73 1.69 -4.14 -15.52
C ALA A 73 0.15 -4.17 -15.62
N SER A 74 -0.43 -4.04 -16.82
CA SER A 74 -1.87 -4.13 -17.02
C SER A 74 -2.33 -5.56 -16.83
N THR A 75 -2.75 -5.87 -15.61
CA THR A 75 -3.42 -7.13 -15.29
C THR A 75 -4.91 -6.97 -15.55
N ILE A 76 -5.50 -7.94 -16.26
CA ILE A 76 -6.96 -8.14 -16.24
C ILE A 76 -7.35 -8.32 -14.77
N GLU A 77 -8.35 -7.57 -14.29
CA GLU A 77 -8.93 -7.70 -12.94
C GLU A 77 -9.01 -9.18 -12.53
N PHE A 78 -8.03 -9.65 -11.78
CA PHE A 78 -8.11 -10.94 -11.12
C PHE A 78 -8.01 -10.65 -9.63
N GLN A 79 -9.18 -10.67 -8.99
CA GLN A 79 -9.34 -10.58 -7.53
C GLN A 79 -9.04 -9.21 -6.89
N GLY A 80 -9.32 -8.10 -7.59
CA GLY A 80 -9.34 -6.76 -6.98
C GLY A 80 -7.97 -6.18 -6.63
N LEU A 81 -6.91 -6.71 -7.23
CA LEU A 81 -5.59 -6.10 -7.25
C LEU A 81 -5.50 -5.25 -8.52
N GLU A 82 -6.03 -4.03 -8.47
CA GLU A 82 -5.81 -3.05 -9.52
C GLU A 82 -4.37 -2.55 -9.40
N GLN A 83 -3.48 -2.96 -10.30
CA GLN A 83 -2.33 -2.15 -10.63
C GLN A 83 -2.77 -1.23 -11.77
N SER A 84 -2.56 0.08 -11.64
CA SER A 84 -2.77 0.96 -12.78
C SER A 84 -1.80 0.53 -13.86
N GLY A 85 -2.29 -0.21 -14.85
CA GLY A 85 -1.47 -0.86 -15.86
C GLY A 85 -0.89 0.11 -16.89
N HIS A 86 -0.57 1.33 -16.48
CA HIS A 86 -0.09 2.42 -17.33
C HIS A 86 1.03 3.15 -16.58
N ASP A 87 2.24 2.65 -16.71
CA ASP A 87 3.43 3.32 -16.20
C ASP A 87 4.01 4.22 -17.31
N VAL A 88 4.72 5.29 -16.95
CA VAL A 88 5.41 6.14 -17.92
C VAL A 88 6.91 5.96 -17.74
N TYR A 89 7.56 5.51 -18.81
CA TYR A 89 9.00 5.33 -18.88
C TYR A 89 9.63 6.25 -19.91
N ALA A 90 10.95 6.41 -19.80
CA ALA A 90 11.75 7.12 -20.77
C ALA A 90 13.11 6.46 -21.02
N ALA A 91 13.73 6.83 -22.14
CA ALA A 91 15.09 6.45 -22.48
C ALA A 91 15.75 7.56 -23.30
N ARG A 92 17.06 7.69 -23.14
CA ARG A 92 17.89 8.59 -23.95
C ARG A 92 18.45 7.85 -25.15
N LEU A 93 18.47 8.56 -26.27
CA LEU A 93 19.10 8.14 -27.50
C LEU A 93 20.25 9.09 -27.84
N ASP A 94 21.32 8.58 -28.43
CA ASP A 94 22.35 9.43 -29.01
C ASP A 94 21.88 10.10 -30.31
N ALA A 95 22.73 10.93 -30.92
CA ALA A 95 22.43 11.62 -32.18
C ALA A 95 22.10 10.67 -33.35
N ALA A 96 22.55 9.42 -33.29
CA ALA A 96 22.30 8.39 -34.29
C ALA A 96 21.08 7.51 -33.95
N GLY A 97 20.40 7.76 -32.82
CA GLY A 97 19.25 6.99 -32.36
C GLY A 97 19.63 5.73 -31.57
N ASN A 98 20.90 5.55 -31.19
CA ASN A 98 21.30 4.40 -30.37
C ASN A 98 20.86 4.60 -28.92
N LEU A 99 20.34 3.54 -28.31
CA LEU A 99 19.92 3.54 -26.91
C LEU A 99 21.12 3.75 -25.97
N LEU A 100 21.02 4.74 -25.08
CA LEU A 100 22.04 5.06 -24.09
C LEU A 100 21.75 4.45 -22.71
N ASP A 101 20.47 4.24 -22.40
CA ASP A 101 20.04 3.75 -21.09
C ASP A 101 19.76 2.24 -21.13
N ALA A 102 20.59 1.45 -20.45
CA ALA A 102 20.38 0.00 -20.32
C ALA A 102 19.18 -0.36 -19.42
N VAL A 103 18.65 0.62 -18.70
CA VAL A 103 17.45 0.52 -17.86
C VAL A 103 16.58 1.73 -18.19
N PRO A 104 15.28 1.54 -18.47
CA PRO A 104 14.37 2.66 -18.64
C PRO A 104 14.37 3.57 -17.41
N ILE A 105 14.30 4.87 -17.66
CA ILE A 105 14.06 5.87 -16.63
C ILE A 105 12.57 5.82 -16.28
N ILE A 106 12.25 5.59 -15.01
CA ILE A 106 10.87 5.68 -14.51
C ILE A 106 10.50 7.16 -14.40
N LEU A 107 9.45 7.59 -15.09
CA LEU A 107 8.87 8.93 -14.94
C LEU A 107 7.64 8.92 -14.03
N SER A 108 6.81 7.89 -14.15
CA SER A 108 5.66 7.62 -13.28
C SER A 108 5.45 6.12 -13.22
N GLN A 109 5.24 5.59 -12.03
CA GLN A 109 4.78 4.21 -11.85
C GLN A 109 3.85 4.15 -10.66
N ASP A 110 2.81 3.32 -10.75
CA ASP A 110 1.99 2.99 -9.60
C ASP A 110 2.45 1.66 -9.01
N ALA A 111 2.74 1.67 -7.72
CA ALA A 111 2.97 0.47 -6.96
C ALA A 111 1.71 0.26 -6.12
N GLY A 112 0.73 -0.45 -6.68
CA GLY A 112 -0.56 -0.73 -6.01
C GLY A 112 -0.42 -1.20 -4.56
#